data_AF-A0A3S0B1Y6-F1
#
_entry.id   AF-A0A3S0B1Y6-F1
#
_cell.length_a   1.000
_cell.length_b   1.000
_cell.length_c   1.000
_cell.angle_alpha   90.00
_cell.angle_beta   90.00
_cell.angle_gamma   90.00
#
_symmetry.space_group_name_H-M   'P 1'
#
loop_
_entity.id
_entity.type
_entity.pdbx_description
1 polymer ?
#
loop_
_entity_poly.entity_id
_entity_poly.type
_entity_poly.pdbx_seq_one_letter_code
_entity_poly.pdbx_strand_id
1 'polypeptide(L)'
;MDDWLERQAPLDLAVANALIAATPEWWNSATLVADREQHGSQEQMTIVITSPDGLPEPISPTEEIYSSLYALADLFRERGTVWRSASYSVNQTEGGDWKYSVQFTY
;
A
#
# COMPACT_ATOMS: atom_id res chain seq x y z
N MET A 1 -8.78 1.00 -24.13
CA MET A 1 -8.13 1.51 -22.91
C MET A 1 -8.45 0.51 -21.83
N ASP A 2 -7.45 0.03 -21.10
CA ASP A 2 -7.60 -0.99 -20.07
C ASP A 2 -8.46 -0.47 -18.92
N ASP A 3 -9.76 -0.82 -18.93
CA ASP A 3 -10.77 -0.56 -17.87
C ASP A 3 -10.23 -0.87 -16.46
N TRP A 4 -9.33 -1.85 -16.38
CA TRP A 4 -8.59 -2.21 -15.19
C TRP A 4 -7.79 -1.06 -14.59
N LEU A 5 -7.02 -0.33 -15.40
CA LEU A 5 -6.14 0.72 -14.92
C LEU A 5 -6.97 1.86 -14.32
N GLU A 6 -8.17 2.07 -14.89
CA GLU A 6 -9.15 3.03 -14.39
C GLU A 6 -9.76 2.61 -13.05
N ARG A 7 -9.80 1.30 -12.73
CA ARG A 7 -10.19 0.78 -11.41
C ARG A 7 -9.02 0.72 -10.43
N GLN A 8 -7.81 0.45 -10.91
CA GLN A 8 -6.61 0.34 -10.07
C GLN A 8 -6.15 1.73 -9.60
N ALA A 9 -6.13 2.73 -10.47
CA ALA A 9 -5.70 4.09 -10.14
C ALA A 9 -6.39 4.69 -8.89
N PRO A 10 -7.73 4.64 -8.73
CA PRO A 10 -8.38 5.13 -7.52
C PRO A 10 -8.05 4.29 -6.27
N LEU A 11 -7.79 2.98 -6.42
CA LEU A 11 -7.38 2.12 -5.30
C LEU A 11 -5.96 2.45 -4.84
N ASP A 12 -5.02 2.59 -5.77
CA ASP A 12 -3.64 3.00 -5.48
C ASP A 12 -3.63 4.39 -4.81
N LEU A 13 -4.44 5.32 -5.33
CA LEU A 13 -4.57 6.66 -4.77
C LEU A 13 -5.20 6.65 -3.37
N ALA A 14 -6.16 5.77 -3.10
CA ALA A 14 -6.75 5.59 -1.78
C ALA A 14 -5.73 5.05 -0.78
N VAL A 15 -4.95 4.03 -1.16
CA VAL A 15 -3.84 3.51 -0.32
C VAL A 15 -2.82 4.60 -0.05
N ALA A 16 -2.39 5.33 -1.08
CA ALA A 16 -1.42 6.41 -0.93
C ALA A 16 -1.93 7.54 -0.03
N ASN A 17 -3.17 8.01 -0.22
CA ASN A 17 -3.78 9.03 0.64
C ASN A 17 -3.94 8.55 2.08
N ALA A 18 -4.42 7.32 2.29
CA ALA A 18 -4.56 6.77 3.62
C ALA A 18 -3.19 6.59 4.30
N LEU A 19 -2.15 6.24 3.54
CA LEU A 19 -0.77 6.21 4.03
C LEU A 19 -0.26 7.60 4.40
N ILE A 20 -0.49 8.62 3.55
CA ILE A 20 -0.12 10.02 3.85
C ILE A 20 -0.88 10.53 5.08
N ALA A 21 -2.16 10.19 5.24
CA ALA A 21 -2.97 10.58 6.39
C ALA A 21 -2.55 9.86 7.68
N ALA A 22 -2.11 8.60 7.58
CA ALA A 22 -1.54 7.86 8.69
C ALA A 22 -0.10 8.30 9.00
N THR A 23 0.59 8.91 8.04
CA THR A 23 1.96 9.39 8.18
C THR A 23 1.97 10.66 9.05
N PRO A 24 2.68 10.65 10.18
CA PRO A 24 2.76 11.82 11.05
C PRO A 24 3.52 12.96 10.37
N GLU A 25 3.24 14.20 10.79
CA GLU A 25 3.81 15.44 10.22
C GLU A 25 5.35 15.53 10.27
N TRP A 26 6.00 14.76 11.14
CA TRP A 26 7.46 14.71 11.26
C TRP A 26 8.12 13.74 10.27
N TRP A 27 7.33 12.93 9.55
CA TRP A 27 7.84 11.99 8.55
C TRP A 27 7.79 12.63 7.16
N ASN A 28 8.96 12.72 6.52
CA ASN A 28 9.06 13.18 5.13
C ASN A 28 8.77 12.05 4.13
N SER A 29 8.68 10.80 4.60
CA SER A 29 8.37 9.63 3.78
C SER A 29 7.89 8.46 4.62
N ALA A 30 7.08 7.60 4.01
CA ALA A 30 6.59 6.36 4.59
C ALA A 30 6.57 5.27 3.53
N THR A 31 6.85 4.04 3.94
CA THR A 31 6.75 2.85 3.10
C THR A 31 5.82 1.86 3.76
N LEU A 32 4.77 1.50 3.06
CA LEU A 32 3.88 0.41 3.39
C LEU A 32 4.31 -0.83 2.62
N VAL A 33 4.42 -1.95 3.30
CA VAL A 33 4.62 -3.28 2.71
C VAL A 33 3.46 -4.15 3.14
N ALA A 34 2.65 -4.57 2.18
CA ALA A 34 1.61 -5.56 2.36
C ALA A 34 2.14 -6.91 1.89
N ASP A 35 2.40 -7.82 2.82
CA ASP A 35 2.79 -9.19 2.53
C ASP A 35 1.59 -10.12 2.67
N ARG A 36 1.39 -10.99 1.67
CA ARG A 36 0.35 -12.03 1.72
C ARG A 36 1.02 -13.35 2.01
N GLU A 37 0.88 -13.80 3.25
CA GLU A 37 1.26 -15.14 3.64
C GLU A 37 0.05 -16.07 3.55
N GLN A 38 0.11 -17.02 2.62
CA GLN A 38 -0.86 -18.11 2.54
C GLN A 38 -0.39 -19.27 3.43
N HIS A 39 -0.97 -19.40 4.62
CA HIS A 39 -0.76 -20.54 5.51
C HIS A 39 -1.89 -21.56 5.31
N GLY A 40 -1.71 -22.42 4.30
CA GLY A 40 -2.68 -23.47 3.97
C GLY A 40 -4.01 -22.92 3.46
N SER A 41 -5.07 -23.02 4.29
CA SER A 41 -6.42 -22.52 3.97
C SER A 41 -6.69 -21.10 4.49
N GLN A 42 -5.77 -20.52 5.25
CA GLN A 42 -5.89 -19.16 5.77
C GLN A 42 -4.95 -18.24 5.00
N GLU A 43 -5.52 -17.21 4.39
CA GLU A 43 -4.76 -16.13 3.77
C GLU A 43 -4.61 -15.01 4.81
N GLN A 44 -3.38 -14.74 5.25
CA GLN A 44 -3.09 -13.66 6.18
C GLN A 44 -2.38 -12.54 5.42
N MET A 45 -2.95 -11.34 5.45
CA MET A 45 -2.33 -10.16 4.89
C MET A 45 -1.70 -9.33 6.01
N THR A 46 -0.38 -9.34 6.06
CA THR A 46 0.41 -8.59 7.03
C THR A 46 0.77 -7.26 6.41
N ILE A 47 0.33 -6.16 7.02
CA ILE A 47 0.64 -4.82 6.54
C ILE A 47 1.58 -4.18 7.53
N VAL A 48 2.74 -3.77 7.05
CA VAL A 48 3.77 -3.12 7.86
C VAL A 48 4.05 -1.76 7.26
N ILE A 49 3.95 -0.71 8.06
CA ILE A 49 4.32 0.65 7.65
C ILE A 49 5.61 1.01 8.36
N THR A 50 6.63 1.33 7.58
CA THR A 50 7.97 1.72 8.04
C THR A 50 8.35 3.07 7.47
N SER A 51 9.07 3.87 8.25
CA SER A 51 9.71 5.09 7.76
C SER A 51 11.15 4.78 7.33
N PRO A 52 11.68 5.43 6.28
CA PRO A 52 13.07 5.27 5.86
C PRO A 52 14.07 5.85 6.85
N ASP A 53 13.62 6.67 7.81
CA ASP A 53 14.45 7.25 8.87
C ASP A 53 14.84 6.21 9.96
N GLY A 54 14.31 4.97 9.87
CA GLY A 54 14.61 3.92 10.84
C GLY A 54 13.99 4.16 12.21
N LEU A 55 13.03 5.09 12.30
CA LEU A 55 12.30 5.36 13.53
C LEU A 55 11.43 4.14 13.88
N PRO A 56 11.52 3.63 15.12
CA PRO A 56 11.11 2.28 15.48
C PRO A 56 9.60 2.12 15.75
N GLU A 57 8.77 3.11 15.42
CA GLU A 57 7.34 3.06 15.71
C GLU A 57 6.57 2.68 14.44
N PRO A 58 6.30 1.37 14.22
CA PRO A 58 5.38 0.96 13.18
C PRO A 58 4.02 1.56 13.48
N ILE A 59 3.56 2.46 12.61
CA ILE A 59 2.19 2.97 12.71
C ILE A 59 1.23 1.88 12.28
N SER A 60 0.10 1.79 12.97
CA SER A 60 -0.92 0.82 12.61
C SER A 60 -1.57 1.22 11.29
N PRO A 61 -1.70 0.29 10.33
CA PRO A 61 -2.45 0.55 9.10
C PRO A 61 -3.90 0.86 9.44
N THR A 62 -4.46 1.87 8.76
CA THR A 62 -5.87 2.20 8.90
C THR A 62 -6.75 1.17 8.21
N GLU A 63 -8.02 1.08 8.61
CA GLU A 63 -8.99 0.19 7.96
C GLU A 63 -9.15 0.48 6.47
N GLU A 64 -8.96 1.74 6.05
CA GLU A 64 -8.98 2.16 4.65
C GLU A 64 -7.86 1.53 3.83
N ILE A 65 -6.65 1.44 4.40
CA ILE A 65 -5.51 0.76 3.79
C ILE A 65 -5.84 -0.72 3.58
N TYR A 66 -6.35 -1.39 4.62
CA TYR A 66 -6.77 -2.79 4.53
C TYR A 66 -7.83 -2.98 3.43
N SER A 67 -8.91 -2.21 3.46
CA SER A 67 -10.00 -2.32 2.50
C SER A 67 -9.54 -2.11 1.06
N SER A 68 -8.71 -1.10 0.83
CA SER A 68 -8.17 -0.78 -0.50
C SER A 68 -7.21 -1.86 -1.01
N LEU A 69 -6.34 -2.41 -0.15
CA LEU A 69 -5.45 -3.50 -0.51
C LEU A 69 -6.21 -4.80 -0.79
N TYR A 70 -7.26 -5.11 -0.04
CA TYR A 70 -8.12 -6.26 -0.31
C TYR A 70 -8.88 -6.10 -1.62
N ALA A 71 -9.42 -4.91 -1.91
CA ALA A 71 -10.07 -4.62 -3.18
C ALA A 71 -9.08 -4.73 -4.36
N LEU A 72 -7.84 -4.25 -4.18
CA LEU A 72 -6.79 -4.37 -5.18
C LEU A 72 -6.35 -5.83 -5.34
N ALA A 73 -6.22 -6.59 -4.26
CA ALA A 73 -5.96 -8.03 -4.31
C ALA A 73 -7.05 -8.80 -5.06
N ASP A 74 -8.32 -8.46 -4.84
CA ASP A 74 -9.45 -9.06 -5.55
C ASP A 74 -9.42 -8.70 -7.03
N LEU A 75 -9.20 -7.42 -7.36
CA LEU A 75 -8.98 -6.94 -8.73
C LEU A 75 -7.92 -7.82 -9.40
N PHE A 76 -6.69 -7.84 -8.85
CA PHE A 76 -5.56 -8.66 -9.33
C PHE A 76 -5.95 -10.13 -9.56
N ARG A 77 -6.70 -10.72 -8.62
CA ARG A 77 -7.21 -12.09 -8.69
C ARG A 77 -8.20 -12.30 -9.85
N GLU A 78 -9.06 -11.34 -10.17
CA GLU A 78 -9.97 -11.42 -11.33
C GLU A 78 -9.19 -11.56 -12.65
N ARG A 79 -7.97 -11.03 -12.72
CA ARG A 79 -7.05 -11.18 -13.86
C ARG A 79 -6.23 -12.48 -13.82
N GLY A 80 -6.38 -13.27 -12.77
CA GLY A 80 -5.58 -14.47 -12.52
C GLY A 80 -4.14 -14.18 -12.10
N THR A 81 -3.85 -12.95 -11.68
CA THR A 81 -2.52 -12.57 -11.17
C THR A 81 -2.63 -12.37 -9.66
N VAL A 82 -1.79 -13.06 -8.88
CA VAL A 82 -1.75 -12.85 -7.43
C VAL A 82 -0.34 -12.39 -7.08
N TRP A 83 -0.23 -11.20 -6.51
CA TRP A 83 1.04 -10.72 -5.98
C TRP A 83 1.28 -11.33 -4.60
N ARG A 84 2.54 -11.66 -4.33
CA ARG A 84 3.02 -12.15 -3.03
C ARG A 84 3.16 -10.99 -2.04
N SER A 85 3.73 -9.88 -2.49
CA SER A 85 3.95 -8.70 -1.66
C SER A 85 3.73 -7.43 -2.48
N ALA A 86 3.14 -6.40 -1.89
CA ALA A 86 2.94 -5.10 -2.51
C ALA A 86 3.56 -4.00 -1.62
N SER A 87 4.50 -3.25 -2.18
CA SER A 87 5.19 -2.16 -1.50
C SER A 87 4.72 -0.82 -2.06
N TYR A 88 4.25 0.06 -1.19
CA TYR A 88 3.83 1.43 -1.50
C TYR A 88 4.73 2.39 -0.74
N SER A 89 5.46 3.23 -1.44
CA SER A 89 6.30 4.26 -0.82
C SER A 89 5.75 5.63 -1.16
N VAL A 90 5.48 6.45 -0.14
CA VAL A 90 5.15 7.87 -0.27
C VAL A 90 6.33 8.71 0.18
N ASN A 91 6.66 9.75 -0.58
CA ASN A 91 7.72 10.68 -0.27
C ASN A 91 7.25 12.11 -0.52
N GLN A 92 7.43 12.95 0.49
CA GLN A 92 7.16 14.37 0.40
C GLN A 92 8.32 15.07 -0.31
N THR A 93 7.99 15.87 -1.30
CA THR A 93 8.98 16.71 -2.00
C THR A 93 9.15 18.05 -1.27
N GLU A 94 10.27 18.75 -1.50
CA GLU A 94 10.53 20.08 -0.92
C GLU A 94 9.43 21.12 -1.19
N GLY A 95 8.58 20.90 -2.21
CA GLY A 95 7.44 21.77 -2.52
C GLY A 95 6.17 21.48 -1.72
N GLY A 96 6.18 20.52 -0.79
CA GLY A 96 5.01 20.07 -0.04
C GLY A 96 4.11 19.08 -0.81
N ASP A 97 4.49 18.70 -2.03
CA ASP A 97 3.77 17.74 -2.86
C ASP A 97 4.20 16.31 -2.51
N TRP A 98 3.23 15.39 -2.43
CA TRP A 98 3.48 13.99 -2.09
C TRP A 98 3.52 13.13 -3.35
N LYS A 99 4.63 12.41 -3.53
CA LYS A 99 4.77 11.41 -4.58
C LYS A 99 4.63 10.03 -4.00
N TYR A 100 3.88 9.17 -4.68
CA TYR A 100 3.78 7.77 -4.32
C TYR A 100 4.34 6.88 -5.43
N SER A 101 4.90 5.75 -5.04
CA SER A 101 5.40 4.70 -5.92
C SER A 101 4.89 3.37 -5.42
N VAL A 102 4.45 2.51 -6.34
CA VAL A 102 3.97 1.16 -6.02
C VAL A 102 4.84 0.12 -6.73
N GLN A 103 5.16 -0.95 -6.01
CA GLN A 103 5.93 -2.06 -6.50
C GLN A 103 5.29 -3.38 -6.06
N PHE A 104 4.90 -4.20 -7.03
CA PHE A 104 4.35 -5.53 -6.78
C PHE A 104 5.42 -6.59 -6.98
N THR A 105 5.48 -7.54 -6.06
CA THR A 105 6.32 -8.73 -6.12
C THR A 105 5.42 -9.95 -6.29
N TYR A 106 5.77 -10.82 -7.25
CA TYR A 106 5.02 -12.04 -7.59
C TYR A 106 5.79 -13.28 -7.16
#